data_AF-A0A662P7P3-F1
#
_entry.id   AF-A0A662P7P3-F1
#
_cell.length_a   1.000
_cell.length_b   1.000
_cell.length_c   1.000
_cell.angle_alpha   90.00
_cell.angle_beta   90.00
_cell.angle_gamma   90.00
#
_symmetry.space_group_name_H-M   'P 1'
#
loop_
_entity.id
_entity.type
_entity.pdbx_description
1 polymer ?
#
loop_
_entity_poly.entity_id
_entity_poly.type
_entity_poly.pdbx_seq_one_letter_code
_entity_poly.pdbx_strand_id
1 'polypeptide(L)'
;MKLLMKALEILDLVKDGSIKINLEKNSINMSRDNIIIDIWDLELIKKFTREKELESFNERIEKFAEELNRMKKTLTVKLKGKEIVKIGFNANS
;
A
#
# COMPACT_ATOMS: atom_id res chain seq x y z
N MET A 1 9.32 -5.00 7.36
CA MET A 1 10.02 -3.84 6.75
C MET A 1 10.82 -4.22 5.50
N LYS A 2 11.77 -5.17 5.54
CA LYS A 2 12.56 -5.59 4.36
C LYS A 2 11.74 -5.92 3.09
N LEU A 3 10.62 -6.62 3.24
CA LEU A 3 9.74 -6.98 2.10
C LEU A 3 9.02 -5.76 1.50
N LEU A 4 8.58 -4.81 2.33
CA LEU A 4 7.93 -3.57 1.87
C LEU A 4 8.93 -2.67 1.13
N MET A 5 10.17 -2.56 1.63
CA MET A 5 11.22 -1.80 0.95
C MET A 5 11.55 -2.38 -0.43
N LYS A 6 11.66 -3.71 -0.54
CA LYS A 6 11.84 -4.38 -1.84
C LYS A 6 10.67 -4.13 -2.80
N ALA A 7 9.45 -4.04 -2.30
CA ALA A 7 8.30 -3.71 -3.13
C ALA A 7 8.42 -2.29 -3.70
N LEU A 8 8.93 -1.32 -2.92
CA LEU A 8 9.17 0.05 -3.40
C LEU A 8 10.28 0.12 -4.45
N GLU A 9 11.36 -0.65 -4.28
CA GLU A 9 12.43 -0.77 -5.28
C GLU A 9 11.91 -1.31 -6.63
N ILE A 10 10.96 -2.25 -6.60
CA ILE A 10 10.32 -2.76 -7.82
C ILE A 10 9.54 -1.66 -8.54
N LEU A 11 8.99 -0.67 -7.84
CA LEU A 11 8.26 0.45 -8.46
C LEU A 11 9.18 1.38 -9.24
N ASP A 12 10.44 1.51 -8.84
CA ASP A 12 11.41 2.31 -9.59
C ASP A 12 11.80 1.64 -10.92
N LEU A 13 11.59 0.32 -11.04
CA LEU A 13 11.72 -0.40 -12.31
C LEU A 13 10.52 -0.12 -13.25
N VAL A 14 9.37 0.29 -12.70
CA VAL A 14 8.19 0.68 -13.48
C VAL A 14 8.36 2.15 -13.94
N LYS A 15 9.18 2.35 -14.98
CA LYS A 15 9.41 3.69 -15.56
C LYS A 15 8.17 4.27 -16.23
N ASP A 16 7.48 3.44 -17.02
CA ASP A 16 6.25 3.76 -17.74
C ASP A 16 5.22 2.63 -17.55
N GLY A 17 3.95 3.00 -17.34
CA GLY A 17 2.84 2.05 -17.16
C GLY A 17 2.53 1.66 -15.71
N SER A 18 1.83 0.54 -15.53
CA SER A 18 1.49 0.01 -14.21
C SER A 18 1.47 -1.51 -14.17
N ILE A 19 1.76 -2.07 -13.00
CA ILE A 19 1.63 -3.48 -12.67
C ILE A 19 0.33 -3.65 -11.89
N LYS A 20 -0.60 -4.44 -12.40
CA LYS A 20 -1.82 -4.82 -11.68
C LYS A 20 -1.76 -6.29 -11.26
N ILE A 21 -1.85 -6.52 -9.96
CA ILE A 21 -2.00 -7.86 -9.36
C ILE A 21 -3.46 -7.99 -8.94
N ASN A 22 -4.15 -9.00 -9.46
CA ASN A 22 -5.50 -9.33 -9.03
C ASN A 22 -5.45 -10.49 -8.04
N LEU A 23 -6.09 -10.32 -6.89
CA LEU A 23 -6.22 -11.32 -5.83
C LEU A 23 -7.71 -11.53 -5.59
N GLU A 24 -8.30 -12.42 -6.38
CA GLU A 24 -9.76 -12.61 -6.45
C GLU A 24 -10.49 -11.29 -6.75
N LYS A 25 -11.32 -10.80 -5.81
CA LYS A 25 -12.06 -9.54 -5.91
C LYS A 25 -11.20 -8.33 -5.51
N ASN A 26 -10.03 -8.55 -4.92
CA ASN A 26 -9.12 -7.50 -4.52
C ASN A 26 -8.10 -7.22 -5.64
N SER A 27 -7.54 -6.02 -5.66
CA SER A 27 -6.44 -5.71 -6.58
C SER A 27 -5.41 -4.80 -5.97
N ILE A 28 -4.16 -4.98 -6.39
CA ILE A 28 -3.04 -4.10 -6.09
C ILE A 28 -2.56 -3.56 -7.43
N ASN A 29 -2.77 -2.27 -7.68
CA ASN A 29 -2.26 -1.58 -8.85
C ASN A 29 -1.07 -0.72 -8.42
N MET A 30 0.09 -0.96 -9.01
CA MET A 30 1.30 -0.24 -8.69
C MET A 30 1.85 0.43 -9.93
N SER A 31 2.05 1.73 -9.83
CA SER A 31 2.69 2.58 -10.84
C SER A 31 3.90 3.23 -10.20
N ARG A 32 4.70 3.95 -11.01
CA ARG A 32 5.91 4.62 -10.56
C ARG A 32 5.77 5.34 -9.22
N ASP A 33 4.74 6.18 -9.09
CA ASP A 33 4.57 7.05 -7.92
C ASP A 33 3.37 6.66 -7.04
N ASN A 34 2.53 5.73 -7.49
CA ASN A 34 1.29 5.39 -6.80
C ASN A 34 1.11 3.89 -6.62
N ILE A 35 0.78 3.49 -5.40
CA ILE A 35 0.31 2.17 -5.05
C ILE A 35 -1.16 2.30 -4.66
N ILE A 36 -2.03 1.56 -5.32
CA ILE A 36 -3.47 1.54 -5.05
C ILE A 36 -3.87 0.12 -4.70
N ILE A 37 -4.35 -0.08 -3.48
CA ILE A 37 -4.90 -1.35 -3.01
C ILE A 37 -6.42 -1.19 -2.96
N ASP A 38 -7.16 -1.93 -3.79
CA ASP A 38 -8.63 -1.97 -3.75
C ASP A 38 -9.10 -3.29 -3.15
N ILE A 39 -9.81 -3.18 -2.03
CA ILE A 39 -10.23 -4.28 -1.20
C ILE A 39 -11.75 -4.40 -1.30
N TRP A 40 -12.23 -5.52 -1.80
CA TRP A 40 -13.65 -5.85 -1.86
C TRP A 40 -14.05 -6.87 -0.80
N ASP A 41 -13.10 -7.69 -0.36
CA ASP A 41 -13.30 -8.71 0.66
C ASP A 41 -12.21 -8.66 1.73
N LEU A 42 -12.64 -8.47 2.98
CA LEU A 42 -11.77 -8.36 4.15
C LEU A 42 -11.33 -9.72 4.69
N GLU A 43 -11.94 -10.84 4.28
CA GLU A 43 -11.56 -12.17 4.77
C GLU A 43 -10.09 -12.50 4.48
N LEU A 44 -9.61 -12.13 3.29
CA LEU A 44 -8.20 -12.30 2.92
C LEU A 44 -7.28 -11.45 3.81
N ILE A 45 -7.65 -10.21 4.12
CA ILE A 45 -6.83 -9.32 4.95
C ILE A 45 -6.80 -9.79 6.39
N LYS A 46 -7.93 -10.26 6.93
CA LYS A 46 -8.01 -10.85 8.26
C LYS A 46 -7.08 -12.05 8.44
N LYS A 47 -6.81 -12.82 7.37
CA LYS A 47 -5.81 -13.90 7.41
C LYS A 47 -4.37 -13.38 7.55
N PHE A 48 -4.08 -12.19 7.04
CA PHE A 48 -2.77 -11.55 7.14
C PHE A 48 -2.58 -10.74 8.42
N THR A 49 -3.65 -10.21 9.01
CA THR A 49 -3.59 -9.42 10.25
C THR A 49 -4.09 -10.26 11.43
N ARG A 50 -3.19 -10.97 12.12
CA ARG A 50 -3.51 -11.51 13.45
C ARG A 50 -3.49 -10.35 14.46
N GLU A 51 -4.49 -10.29 15.34
CA GLU A 51 -4.75 -9.17 16.28
C GLU A 51 -3.58 -8.79 17.20
N LYS A 52 -2.58 -9.66 17.39
CA LYS A 52 -1.45 -9.45 18.31
C LYS A 52 -0.34 -8.51 17.81
N GLU A 53 -0.46 -7.90 16.64
CA GLU A 53 0.59 -7.04 16.06
C GLU A 53 0.21 -5.56 15.92
N LEU A 54 -0.95 -5.12 16.44
CA LEU A 54 -1.52 -3.78 16.18
C LEU A 54 -0.64 -2.59 16.62
N GLU A 55 -0.02 -2.61 17.79
CA GLU A 55 0.90 -1.52 18.20
C GLU A 55 2.14 -1.45 17.30
N SER A 56 2.75 -2.61 17.06
CA SER A 56 3.89 -2.71 16.13
C SER A 56 3.52 -2.35 14.70
N PHE A 57 2.24 -2.50 14.35
CA PHE A 57 1.71 -2.19 13.03
C PHE A 57 1.63 -0.68 12.84
N ASN A 58 1.18 0.08 13.83
CA ASN A 58 1.13 1.55 13.76
C ASN A 58 2.52 2.16 13.54
N GLU A 59 3.51 1.79 14.36
CA GLU A 59 4.89 2.28 14.18
C GLU A 59 5.48 1.89 12.82
N ARG A 60 5.14 0.70 12.31
CA ARG A 60 5.57 0.26 10.98
C ARG A 60 4.90 1.05 9.87
N ILE A 61 3.63 1.43 10.02
CA ILE A 61 2.89 2.23 9.04
C ILE A 61 3.41 3.66 9.02
N GLU A 62 3.71 4.27 10.17
CA GLU A 62 4.31 5.61 10.23
C GLU A 62 5.65 5.66 9.51
N LYS A 63 6.58 4.76 9.85
CA LYS A 63 7.88 4.65 9.16
C LYS A 63 7.71 4.41 7.66
N PHE A 64 6.70 3.62 7.28
CA PHE A 64 6.41 3.37 5.87
C PHE A 64 5.83 4.62 5.17
N ALA A 65 4.99 5.40 5.85
CA ALA A 65 4.48 6.67 5.34
C ALA A 65 5.60 7.70 5.13
N GLU A 66 6.54 7.80 6.08
CA GLU A 66 7.73 8.64 5.95
C GLU A 66 8.59 8.24 4.75
N GLU A 67 8.81 6.94 4.56
CA GLU A 67 9.56 6.40 3.42
C GLU A 67 8.87 6.69 2.08
N LEU A 68 7.55 6.47 2.02
CA LEU A 68 6.74 6.84 0.85
C LEU A 68 6.88 8.33 0.54
N ASN A 69 6.82 9.19 1.55
CA ASN A 69 6.97 10.63 1.38
C ASN A 69 8.38 10.99 0.86
N ARG A 70 9.43 10.41 1.44
CA ARG A 70 10.83 10.59 1.01
C ARG A 70 11.04 10.18 -0.44
N MET A 71 10.40 9.10 -0.88
CA MET A 71 10.48 8.58 -2.24
C MET A 71 9.50 9.27 -3.22
N LYS A 72 8.73 10.27 -2.76
CA LYS A 72 7.65 10.93 -3.52
C LYS A 72 6.58 9.97 -4.04
N LYS A 73 6.31 8.89 -3.29
CA LYS A 73 5.30 7.87 -3.60
C LYS A 73 4.08 8.02 -2.69
N THR A 74 2.94 7.54 -3.15
CA THR A 74 1.67 7.57 -2.41
C THR A 74 1.05 6.18 -2.36
N LEU A 75 0.62 5.74 -1.18
CA LEU A 75 -0.22 4.56 -1.01
C LEU A 75 -1.67 5.00 -0.78
N THR A 76 -2.58 4.45 -1.57
CA THR A 76 -4.02 4.62 -1.43
C THR A 76 -4.67 3.27 -1.16
N VAL A 77 -5.46 3.17 -0.10
CA VAL A 77 -6.28 1.99 0.19
C VAL A 77 -7.73 2.34 -0.03
N LYS A 78 -8.40 1.52 -0.84
CA LYS A 78 -9.82 1.62 -1.15
C LYS A 78 -10.56 0.41 -0.58
N LEU A 79 -11.74 0.64 -0.03
CA LEU A 79 -12.69 -0.39 0.37
C LEU A 79 -13.91 -0.29 -0.52
N LYS A 80 -14.14 -1.32 -1.35
CA LYS A 80 -15.21 -1.39 -2.36
C LYS A 80 -15.18 -0.15 -3.26
N GLY A 81 -14.00 0.21 -3.74
CA GLY A 81 -13.76 1.38 -4.59
C GLY A 81 -13.75 2.74 -3.88
N LYS A 82 -14.11 2.83 -2.60
CA LYS A 82 -14.05 4.09 -1.83
C LYS A 82 -12.71 4.24 -1.12
N GLU A 83 -12.03 5.37 -1.30
CA GLU A 83 -10.79 5.68 -0.58
C GLU A 83 -11.06 5.76 0.93
N ILE A 84 -10.30 4.99 1.71
CA ILE A 84 -10.41 4.94 3.18
C ILE A 84 -9.11 5.36 3.88
N VAL A 85 -7.97 5.19 3.19
CA VAL A 85 -6.66 5.58 3.70
C VAL A 85 -5.83 6.09 2.54
N LYS A 86 -5.13 7.20 2.76
CA LYS A 86 -4.13 7.73 1.85
C LYS A 86 -2.92 8.20 2.66
N ILE A 87 -1.75 7.67 2.36
CA ILE A 87 -0.50 8.01 3.06
C ILE A 87 0.65 8.25 2.06
N GLY A 88 1.64 9.04 2.47
CA GLY A 88 2.80 9.40 1.66
C GLY A 88 2.69 10.79 1.02
N PHE A 89 3.37 10.99 -0.11
CA PHE A 89 3.67 12.31 -0.66
C PHE A 89 2.44 13.18 -0.98
N ASN A 90 1.38 12.59 -1.53
CA ASN A 90 0.15 13.30 -1.89
C ASN A 90 -1.01 13.04 -0.90
N ALA A 91 -0.72 12.59 0.32
CA ALA A 91 -1.73 12.52 1.37
C ALA A 91 -1.98 13.95 1.88
N ASN A 92 -3.18 14.48 1.65
CA ASN A 92 -3.56 15.77 2.23
C ASN A 92 -3.61 15.59 3.76
N SER A 93 -2.92 16.47 4.49
CA SER A 93 -2.99 16.57 5.95
C SER A 93 -4.39 16.92 6.44
#